data_AF-A0A8T6D7R2-F1
#
_entry.id   AF-A0A8T6D7R2-F1
#
_cell.length_a   1.000
_cell.length_b   1.000
_cell.length_c   1.000
_cell.angle_alpha   90.00
_cell.angle_beta   90.00
_cell.angle_gamma   90.00
#
_symmetry.space_group_name_H-M   'P 1'
#
loop_
_entity.id
_entity.type
_entity.pdbx_description
1 polymer ?
#
loop_
_entity_poly.entity_id
_entity_poly.type
_entity_poly.pdbx_seq_one_letter_code
_entity_poly.pdbx_strand_id
1 'polypeptide(L)'
;MTSALKRQRRPHVPIYEYRCQECGHVQEQFHRSLERAVIPACDTCPSTEMERVISRFATPKTEAQVLEQYGSPGPGAGPDAYRDPRQIGRWAEERFDQMGVEMPAEAKQMIDAARDGDLPDPVKDL
;
A
#
# COMPACT_ATOMS: atom_id res chain seq x y z
N MET A 1 36.90 3.29 -37.15
CA MET A 1 36.90 2.66 -35.81
C MET A 1 35.87 3.38 -34.96
N THR A 2 34.67 2.82 -34.87
CA THR A 2 33.46 3.47 -34.35
C THR A 2 33.48 3.42 -32.82
N SER A 3 33.57 4.60 -32.19
CA SER A 3 33.57 4.77 -30.74
C SER A 3 32.24 4.35 -30.14
N ALA A 4 32.25 3.30 -29.32
CA ALA A 4 31.08 2.82 -28.59
C ALA A 4 30.76 3.81 -27.45
N LEU A 5 29.63 4.50 -27.56
CA LEU A 5 29.06 5.29 -26.46
C LEU A 5 28.74 4.37 -25.29
N LYS A 6 29.56 4.42 -24.24
CA LYS A 6 29.31 3.74 -22.95
C LYS A 6 28.01 4.28 -22.39
N ARG A 7 26.97 3.43 -22.31
CA ARG A 7 25.74 3.72 -21.56
C ARG A 7 26.12 4.08 -20.12
N GLN A 8 25.98 5.35 -19.75
CA GLN A 8 26.12 5.77 -18.36
C GLN A 8 24.98 5.11 -17.56
N ARG A 9 25.30 4.12 -16.72
CA ARG A 9 24.36 3.61 -15.73
C ARG A 9 24.00 4.79 -14.82
N ARG A 10 22.73 5.18 -14.76
CA ARG A 10 22.26 6.11 -13.74
C ARG A 10 22.55 5.44 -12.39
N PRO A 11 23.35 6.04 -11.49
CA PRO A 11 23.56 5.47 -10.18
C PRO A 11 22.19 5.39 -9.50
N HIS A 12 21.83 4.20 -9.01
CA HIS A 12 20.72 4.06 -8.08
C HIS A 12 20.95 5.07 -6.96
N VAL A 13 19.97 5.93 -6.71
CA VAL A 13 20.08 7.00 -5.74
C VAL A 13 19.37 6.56 -4.46
N PRO A 14 20.01 5.76 -3.59
CA PRO A 14 19.31 5.30 -2.40
C PRO A 14 19.12 6.49 -1.45
N ILE A 15 17.86 6.73 -1.12
CA ILE A 15 17.43 7.66 -0.09
C ILE A 15 17.25 6.83 1.18
N TYR A 16 17.82 7.30 2.28
CA TYR A 16 17.70 6.67 3.58
C TYR A 16 16.95 7.60 4.53
N GLU A 17 16.12 7.02 5.39
CA GLU A 17 15.40 7.76 6.42
C GLU A 17 16.11 7.59 7.76
N TYR A 18 16.18 8.66 8.54
CA TYR A 18 16.75 8.67 9.89
C TYR A 18 15.77 9.29 10.87
N ARG A 19 15.52 8.60 11.99
CA ARG A 19 14.67 9.07 13.08
C ARG A 19 15.52 9.52 14.27
N CYS A 20 15.26 10.72 14.77
CA CYS A 20 15.83 11.21 16.02
C CYS A 20 15.26 10.44 17.22
N GLN A 21 16.11 10.00 18.14
CA GLN A 21 15.68 9.29 19.35
C GLN A 21 15.12 10.23 20.42
N GLU A 22 15.40 11.53 20.36
CA GLU A 22 14.89 12.51 21.33
C GLU A 22 13.55 13.12 20.90
N CYS A 23 13.45 13.67 19.68
CA CYS A 23 12.25 14.36 19.21
C CYS A 23 11.35 13.52 18.30
N GLY A 24 11.82 12.36 17.83
CA GLY A 24 11.08 11.49 16.92
C GLY A 24 10.97 11.97 15.47
N HIS A 25 11.56 13.14 15.14
CA HIS A 25 11.56 13.67 13.77
C HIS A 25 12.27 12.73 12.81
N VAL A 26 11.69 12.56 11.62
CA VAL A 26 12.23 11.72 10.54
C VAL A 26 12.69 12.61 9.40
N GLN A 27 13.96 12.46 9.01
CA GLN A 27 14.57 13.19 7.90
C GLN A 27 15.14 12.24 6.86
N GLU A 28 15.04 12.64 5.60
CA GLU A 28 15.57 11.90 4.45
C GLU A 28 16.99 12.37 4.10
N GLN A 29 17.91 11.43 3.95
CA GLN A 29 19.28 11.70 3.57
C GLN A 29 19.71 10.86 2.38
N PHE A 30 20.27 11.55 1.40
CA PHE A 30 20.87 10.91 0.23
C PHE A 30 22.31 10.48 0.53
N HIS A 31 22.59 9.19 0.35
CA HIS A 31 23.96 8.66 0.47
C HIS A 31 24.36 7.92 -0.82
N ARG A 32 25.50 8.29 -1.41
CA ARG A 32 26.04 7.63 -2.61
C ARG A 32 26.49 6.19 -2.36
N SER A 33 26.92 5.90 -1.13
CA SER A 33 27.28 4.56 -0.65
C SER A 33 27.00 4.50 0.85
N LEU A 34 26.46 3.37 1.33
CA LEU A 34 26.21 3.15 2.75
C LEU A 34 27.49 3.09 3.57
N GLU A 35 28.56 2.55 3.01
CA GLU A 35 29.86 2.44 3.69
C GLU A 35 30.47 3.81 4.02
N ARG A 36 30.05 4.85 3.30
CA ARG A 36 30.50 6.23 3.48
C ARG A 36 29.37 7.14 4.02
N ALA A 37 28.25 6.57 4.43
CA ALA A 37 27.15 7.33 4.98
C ALA A 37 27.53 7.85 6.36
N VAL A 38 27.59 9.18 6.49
CA VAL A 38 27.71 9.85 7.79
C VAL A 38 26.29 10.01 8.33
N ILE A 39 26.05 9.54 9.55
CA ILE A 39 24.77 9.72 10.22
C ILE A 39 24.57 11.22 10.45
N PRO A 40 23.50 11.84 9.93
CA PRO A 40 23.28 13.26 10.08
C PRO A 40 22.93 13.60 11.53
N ALA A 41 23.13 14.85 11.94
CA ALA A 41 22.50 15.37 13.15
C ALA A 41 21.01 15.66 12.87
N CYS A 42 20.20 15.75 13.92
CA CYS A 42 18.81 16.14 13.77
C CYS A 42 18.72 17.60 13.26
N ASP A 43 17.84 17.86 12.30
CA ASP A 43 17.57 19.20 11.75
C ASP A 43 16.59 20.04 12.61
N THR A 44 15.90 19.41 13.57
CA THR A 44 14.86 20.05 14.41
C THR A 44 15.26 20.21 15.87
N CYS A 45 16.28 19.48 16.35
CA CYS A 45 16.74 19.55 17.74
C CYS A 45 18.27 19.38 17.82
N PRO A 46 18.92 19.73 18.93
CA PRO A 46 20.38 19.64 19.06
C PRO A 46 20.91 18.21 19.19
N SER A 47 20.04 17.20 19.15
CA SER A 47 20.44 15.79 19.28
C SER A 47 21.26 15.31 18.07
N THR A 48 22.21 14.43 18.37
CA THR A 48 22.99 13.69 17.37
C THR A 48 22.64 12.20 17.38
N GLU A 49 21.70 11.79 18.23
CA GLU A 49 21.24 10.41 18.36
C GLU A 49 20.18 10.10 17.28
N MET A 50 20.67 9.74 16.10
CA MET A 50 19.83 9.39 14.94
C MET A 50 19.97 7.91 14.61
N GLU A 51 18.84 7.25 14.36
CA GLU A 51 18.80 5.85 13.94
C GLU A 51 18.21 5.75 12.54
N ARG A 52 18.81 4.91 11.69
CA ARG A 52 18.25 4.65 10.36
C ARG A 52 16.96 3.86 10.49
N VAL A 53 15.88 4.35 9.88
CA VAL A 53 14.60 3.65 9.82
C VAL A 53 14.31 3.15 8.42
N ILE A 54 13.43 2.15 8.36
CA ILE A 54 12.93 1.62 7.09
C ILE A 54 11.53 2.18 6.93
N SER A 55 11.27 2.78 5.77
CA SER A 55 9.97 3.33 5.44
C SER A 55 8.88 2.26 5.56
N ARG A 56 7.67 2.67 5.93
CA ARG A 56 6.55 1.74 6.06
C ARG A 56 6.15 1.25 4.68
N PHE A 57 6.18 -0.06 4.49
CA PHE A 57 5.70 -0.72 3.28
C PHE A 57 4.38 -1.44 3.54
N ALA A 58 3.56 -1.59 2.51
CA ALA A 58 2.38 -2.45 2.59
C ALA A 58 2.82 -3.92 2.61
N THR A 59 2.36 -4.67 3.61
CA THR A 59 2.51 -6.12 3.65
C THR A 59 1.26 -6.80 3.07
N PRO A 60 1.40 -7.94 2.37
CA PRO A 60 0.25 -8.73 1.99
C PRO A 60 -0.47 -9.19 3.25
N LYS A 61 -1.78 -8.97 3.30
CA LYS A 61 -2.64 -9.40 4.41
C LYS A 61 -3.43 -10.63 3.98
N THR A 62 -3.62 -11.58 4.88
CA THR A 62 -4.57 -12.68 4.66
C THR A 62 -6.01 -12.14 4.72
N GLU A 63 -6.98 -12.89 4.19
CA GLU A 63 -8.40 -12.50 4.29
C GLU A 63 -8.85 -12.33 5.74
N ALA A 64 -8.40 -13.20 6.65
CA ALA A 64 -8.70 -13.09 8.07
C ALA A 64 -8.21 -11.77 8.68
N GLN A 65 -7.00 -11.32 8.32
CA GLN A 65 -6.45 -10.05 8.78
C GLN A 65 -7.20 -8.84 8.21
N VAL A 66 -7.72 -8.95 6.98
CA VAL A 66 -8.59 -7.91 6.38
C VAL A 66 -9.88 -7.81 7.16
N LEU A 67 -10.53 -8.95 7.44
CA LEU A 67 -11.77 -8.99 8.19
C LEU A 67 -11.60 -8.50 9.64
N GLU A 68 -10.49 -8.85 10.29
CA GLU A 68 -10.16 -8.35 11.63
C GLU A 68 -9.97 -6.83 11.64
N GLN A 69 -9.26 -6.30 10.64
CA GLN A 69 -8.91 -4.88 10.62
C GLN A 69 -10.08 -3.98 10.22
N TYR A 70 -10.85 -4.40 9.21
CA TYR A 70 -11.89 -3.55 8.59
C TYR A 70 -13.31 -4.01 8.95
N GLY A 71 -13.46 -5.17 9.58
CA GLY A 71 -14.75 -5.77 9.88
C GLY A 71 -15.41 -6.42 8.67
N SER A 72 -16.61 -6.98 8.91
CA SER A 72 -17.41 -7.66 7.88
C SER A 72 -18.20 -6.65 7.06
N PRO A 73 -18.12 -6.68 5.72
CA PRO A 73 -18.98 -5.90 4.84
C PRO A 73 -20.44 -6.35 4.98
N GLY A 74 -21.38 -5.41 4.84
CA GLY A 74 -22.80 -5.73 4.84
C GLY A 74 -23.74 -4.53 5.03
N PRO A 75 -25.05 -4.79 5.14
CA PRO A 75 -26.05 -3.76 5.37
C PRO A 75 -25.77 -3.06 6.70
N GLY A 76 -25.62 -1.74 6.66
CA GLY A 76 -25.29 -0.94 7.85
C GLY A 76 -23.80 -0.96 8.24
N ALA A 77 -22.93 -1.61 7.47
CA ALA A 77 -21.50 -1.48 7.66
C ALA A 77 -21.05 -0.05 7.35
N GLY A 78 -20.17 0.50 8.19
CA GLY A 78 -19.56 1.81 7.95
C GLY A 78 -18.64 1.80 6.72
N PRO A 79 -18.25 2.98 6.21
CA PRO A 79 -17.41 3.10 5.01
C PRO A 79 -16.05 2.40 5.16
N ASP A 80 -15.54 2.24 6.39
CA ASP A 80 -14.26 1.58 6.64
C ASP A 80 -14.28 0.08 6.30
N ALA A 81 -15.44 -0.58 6.33
CA ALA A 81 -15.58 -1.99 5.94
C ALA A 81 -15.26 -2.23 4.46
N TYR A 82 -15.35 -1.20 3.61
CA TYR A 82 -15.07 -1.29 2.18
C TYR A 82 -13.72 -0.66 1.80
N ARG A 83 -12.87 -0.37 2.78
CA ARG A 83 -11.58 0.30 2.57
C ARG A 83 -10.57 -0.59 1.83
N ASP A 84 -10.69 -1.91 1.94
CA ASP A 84 -9.88 -2.86 1.20
C ASP A 84 -10.64 -3.32 -0.06
N PRO A 85 -10.07 -3.22 -1.27
CA PRO A 85 -10.74 -3.63 -2.51
C PRO A 85 -11.26 -5.07 -2.47
N ARG A 86 -10.60 -5.97 -1.74
CA ARG A 86 -11.01 -7.39 -1.59
C ARG A 86 -12.32 -7.56 -0.82
N GLN A 87 -12.81 -6.51 -0.16
CA GLN A 87 -14.12 -6.48 0.50
C GLN A 87 -15.26 -6.17 -0.50
N ILE A 88 -14.95 -5.66 -1.69
CA ILE A 88 -15.94 -5.41 -2.75
C ILE A 88 -16.59 -6.76 -3.12
N GLY A 89 -17.93 -6.77 -3.19
CA GLY A 89 -18.71 -7.96 -3.52
C GLY A 89 -18.81 -9.02 -2.43
N ARG A 90 -18.01 -8.95 -1.35
CA ARG A 90 -17.95 -9.99 -0.30
C ARG A 90 -19.31 -10.26 0.34
N TRP A 91 -20.05 -9.21 0.68
CA TRP A 91 -21.41 -9.36 1.23
C TRP A 91 -22.37 -10.05 0.23
N ALA A 92 -22.26 -9.74 -1.06
CA ALA A 92 -23.11 -10.36 -2.07
C ALA A 92 -22.76 -11.86 -2.21
N GLU A 93 -21.47 -12.19 -2.34
CA GLU A 93 -20.96 -13.57 -2.38
C GLU A 93 -21.45 -14.39 -1.19
N GLU A 94 -21.27 -13.88 0.04
CA GLU A 94 -21.75 -14.52 1.28
C GLU A 94 -23.26 -14.70 1.29
N ARG A 95 -24.02 -13.73 0.75
CA ARG A 95 -25.47 -13.81 0.71
C ARG A 95 -25.97 -14.88 -0.27
N PHE A 96 -25.36 -14.98 -1.45
CA PHE A 96 -25.68 -16.03 -2.43
C PHE A 96 -25.36 -17.43 -1.89
N ASP A 97 -24.19 -17.59 -1.25
CA ASP A 97 -23.78 -18.83 -0.60
C ASP A 97 -24.76 -19.27 0.49
N GLN A 98 -25.15 -18.35 1.39
CA GLN A 98 -26.15 -18.61 2.43
C GLN A 98 -27.53 -19.01 1.89
N MET A 99 -27.90 -18.49 0.72
CA MET A 99 -29.16 -18.83 0.06
C MET A 99 -29.07 -20.13 -0.75
N GLY A 100 -27.88 -20.72 -0.88
CA GLY A 100 -27.64 -21.90 -1.71
C GLY A 100 -27.87 -21.64 -3.20
N VAL A 101 -27.81 -20.37 -3.63
CA VAL A 101 -28.02 -19.97 -5.02
C VAL A 101 -26.67 -19.64 -5.63
N GLU A 102 -26.39 -20.17 -6.81
CA GLU A 102 -25.15 -19.85 -7.51
C GLU A 102 -25.16 -18.40 -7.99
N MET A 103 -24.11 -17.65 -7.65
CA MET A 103 -23.96 -16.29 -8.14
C MET A 103 -23.64 -16.29 -9.65
N PRO A 104 -24.35 -15.48 -10.46
CA PRO A 104 -24.13 -15.40 -11.91
C PRO A 104 -22.68 -15.09 -12.28
N ALA A 105 -22.20 -15.65 -13.39
CA ALA A 105 -20.83 -15.48 -13.84
C ALA A 105 -20.51 -14.01 -14.17
N GLU A 106 -21.47 -13.29 -14.74
CA GLU A 106 -21.36 -11.87 -15.05
C GLU A 106 -21.19 -11.03 -13.77
N ALA A 107 -21.93 -11.38 -12.70
CA ALA A 107 -21.80 -10.71 -11.41
C ALA A 107 -20.43 -10.96 -10.76
N LYS A 108 -19.93 -12.21 -10.81
CA LYS A 108 -18.57 -12.56 -10.36
C LYS A 108 -17.51 -11.74 -11.10
N GLN A 109 -17.60 -11.67 -12.43
CA GLN A 109 -16.67 -10.90 -13.27
C GLN A 109 -16.68 -9.40 -12.94
N MET A 110 -17.85 -8.81 -12.72
CA MET A 110 -17.95 -7.40 -12.33
C MET A 110 -17.34 -7.13 -10.96
N ILE A 111 -17.51 -8.05 -10.00
CA ILE A 111 -16.89 -7.94 -8.67
C ILE A 111 -15.37 -8.01 -8.78
N ASP A 112 -14.84 -8.95 -9.55
CA ASP A 112 -13.40 -9.12 -9.73
C ASP A 112 -12.77 -7.93 -10.47
N ALA A 113 -13.42 -7.41 -11.51
CA ALA A 113 -12.97 -6.18 -12.18
C ALA A 113 -12.94 -4.98 -11.22
N ALA A 114 -13.96 -4.83 -10.37
CA ALA A 114 -14.00 -3.75 -9.38
C ALA A 114 -12.92 -3.90 -8.30
N ARG A 115 -12.53 -5.13 -7.93
CA ARG A 115 -11.39 -5.40 -7.02
C ARG A 115 -10.06 -4.96 -7.63
N ASP A 116 -9.93 -5.05 -8.96
CA ASP A 116 -8.75 -4.61 -9.71
C ASP A 116 -8.76 -3.09 -10.03
N GLY A 117 -9.85 -2.40 -9.69
CA GLY A 117 -10.01 -0.94 -9.86
C GLY A 117 -10.79 -0.54 -11.11
N ASP A 118 -11.24 -1.50 -11.91
CA ASP A 118 -12.10 -1.27 -13.06
C ASP A 118 -13.56 -1.25 -12.59
N LEU A 119 -14.01 -0.07 -12.17
CA LEU A 119 -15.39 0.13 -11.74
C LEU A 119 -16.35 0.07 -12.94
N PRO A 120 -17.53 -0.55 -12.78
CA PRO A 120 -18.55 -0.56 -13.82
C PRO A 120 -19.00 0.88 -14.13
N ASP A 121 -19.48 1.09 -15.36
CA ASP A 121 -20.05 2.37 -15.75
C ASP A 121 -21.13 2.81 -14.75
N PRO A 122 -21.19 4.11 -14.38
CA PRO A 122 -22.26 4.62 -13.55
C PRO A 122 -23.60 4.24 -14.18
N VAL A 123 -24.44 3.56 -13.41
CA VAL A 123 -25.80 3.24 -13.85
C VAL A 123 -26.50 4.57 -14.06
N LYS A 124 -26.85 4.87 -15.32
CA LYS A 124 -27.30 6.21 -15.72
C LYS A 124 -28.71 6.56 -15.27
N ASP A 125 -29.42 5.65 -14.62
CA ASP A 125 -30.81 5.84 -14.22
C ASP A 125 -31.02 5.31 -12.79
N LEU A 126 -30.97 6.22 -11.81
CA LEU A 126 -31.45 6.06 -10.43
C LEU A 126 -32.22 7.32 -10.01
#